data_AF-A0A6J6W0M3-F1
#
_entry.id   AF-A0A6J6W0M3-F1
#
_cell.length_a   1.000
_cell.length_b   1.000
_cell.length_c   1.000
_cell.angle_alpha   90.00
_cell.angle_beta   90.00
_cell.angle_gamma   90.00
#
_symmetry.space_group_name_H-M   'P 1'
#
loop_
_entity.id
_entity.type
_entity.pdbx_description
1 polymer ?
#
loop_
_entity_poly.entity_id
_entity_poly.type
_entity_poly.pdbx_seq_one_letter_code
_entity_poly.pdbx_strand_id
1 'polypeptide(L)'
;MSMVANAGGPPMSIYLLLRRNSVMNFLGNTAWFFFAINLFKLPFTLGLGLLDFQSFHYIFPALPAVPVGAIAGRKLISRINLDLFQNITLVTAAAAGLNLILR
;
A
#
# COMPACT_ATOMS: atom_id res chain seq x y z
N MET A 1 0.48 -14.54 7.12
CA MET A 1 0.74 -13.11 6.80
C MET A 1 0.57 -12.88 5.31
N SER A 2 -0.66 -12.74 4.85
CA SER A 2 -0.98 -12.25 3.51
C SER A 2 -2.48 -12.09 3.51
N MET A 3 -2.97 -10.86 3.55
CA MET A 3 -4.32 -10.50 3.12
C MET A 3 -4.40 -8.97 3.25
N VAL A 4 -4.93 -8.36 2.19
CA VAL A 4 -5.13 -6.91 1.96
C VAL A 4 -3.95 -6.13 1.35
N ALA A 5 -2.68 -6.37 1.71
CA ALA A 5 -1.56 -5.59 1.12
C ALA A 5 -1.23 -5.92 -0.35
N ASN A 6 -1.38 -7.18 -0.77
CA ASN A 6 -1.04 -7.63 -2.14
C ASN A 6 -2.22 -7.54 -3.14
N ALA A 7 -3.38 -7.04 -2.71
CA ALA A 7 -4.59 -6.95 -3.53
C ALA A 7 -4.98 -5.50 -3.88
N GLY A 8 -4.05 -4.55 -3.75
CA GLY A 8 -4.27 -3.16 -4.14
C GLY A 8 -4.40 -2.94 -5.65
N GLY A 9 -3.96 -3.90 -6.47
CA GLY A 9 -3.97 -3.80 -7.94
C GLY A 9 -5.36 -3.68 -8.57
N PRO A 10 -6.34 -4.56 -8.26
CA PRO A 10 -7.66 -4.50 -8.87
C PRO A 10 -8.49 -3.23 -8.51
N PRO A 11 -8.53 -2.76 -7.25
CA PRO A 11 -9.23 -1.52 -6.90
C PRO A 11 -8.59 -0.27 -7.54
N MET A 12 -7.26 -0.26 -7.64
CA MET A 12 -6.47 0.82 -8.27
C MET A 12 -6.85 1.03 -9.73
N SER A 13 -6.97 -0.05 -10.52
CA SER A 13 -7.33 0.01 -11.94
C SER A 13 -8.76 0.51 -12.17
N ILE A 14 -9.74 0.00 -11.40
CA ILE A 14 -11.15 0.44 -11.49
C ILE A 14 -11.26 1.92 -11.09
N TYR A 15 -10.52 2.34 -10.06
CA TYR A 15 -10.61 3.70 -9.57
C TYR A 15 -9.91 4.74 -10.47
N LEU A 16 -8.79 4.39 -11.11
CA LEU A 16 -8.15 5.26 -12.11
C LEU A 16 -9.05 5.51 -13.32
N LEU A 17 -9.84 4.49 -13.72
CA LEU A 17 -10.91 4.64 -14.70
C LEU A 17 -12.00 5.63 -14.23
N LEU A 18 -12.34 5.60 -12.93
CA LEU A 18 -13.40 6.41 -12.32
C LEU A 18 -12.98 7.84 -11.91
N ARG A 19 -11.68 8.08 -11.64
CA ARG A 19 -11.16 9.40 -11.24
C ARG A 19 -10.03 9.83 -12.18
N ARG A 20 -10.35 10.77 -13.07
CA ARG A 20 -9.40 11.64 -13.81
C ARG A 20 -8.52 12.54 -12.92
N ASN A 21 -8.36 12.24 -11.62
CA ASN A 21 -7.67 13.09 -10.66
C ASN A 21 -6.27 12.53 -10.33
N SER A 22 -5.35 13.44 -9.96
CA SER A 22 -3.92 13.19 -9.80
C SER A 22 -3.55 11.95 -8.98
N VAL A 23 -2.47 11.26 -9.38
CA VAL A 23 -1.90 10.07 -8.73
C VAL A 23 -1.69 10.27 -7.22
N MET A 24 -1.35 11.49 -6.81
CA MET A 24 -1.09 11.84 -5.40
C MET A 24 -2.34 11.75 -4.52
N ASN A 25 -3.49 12.21 -5.00
CA ASN A 25 -4.73 12.19 -4.22
C ASN A 25 -5.23 10.76 -4.02
N PHE A 26 -5.05 9.91 -5.04
CA PHE A 26 -5.35 8.49 -4.92
C PHE A 26 -4.48 7.82 -3.86
N LEU A 27 -3.16 7.99 -3.98
CA LEU A 27 -2.24 7.26 -3.12
C LEU A 27 -2.33 7.75 -1.67
N GLY A 28 -2.55 9.05 -1.46
CA GLY A 28 -2.79 9.62 -0.14
C GLY A 28 -4.05 9.06 0.53
N ASN A 29 -5.19 9.00 -0.18
CA ASN A 29 -6.42 8.44 0.37
C ASN A 29 -6.28 6.97 0.73
N THR A 30 -5.64 6.20 -0.15
CA THR A 30 -5.38 4.76 0.07
C THR A 30 -4.44 4.58 1.26
N ALA A 31 -3.35 5.35 1.35
CA ALA A 31 -2.43 5.31 2.47
C ALA A 31 -3.13 5.59 3.81
N TRP A 32 -3.99 6.61 3.88
CA TRP A 32 -4.77 6.92 5.08
C TRP A 32 -5.76 5.81 5.45
N PHE A 33 -6.47 5.26 4.47
CA PHE A 33 -7.41 4.17 4.68
C PHE A 33 -6.71 2.94 5.30
N PHE A 34 -5.59 2.54 4.70
CA PHE A 34 -4.82 1.41 5.19
C PHE A 34 -4.14 1.72 6.52
N PHE A 35 -3.66 2.93 6.74
CA PHE A 35 -3.10 3.34 8.02
C PHE A 35 -4.12 3.18 9.15
N ALA A 36 -5.34 3.68 8.96
CA ALA A 36 -6.42 3.53 9.94
C ALA A 36 -6.76 2.06 10.22
N ILE A 37 -6.87 1.23 9.17
CA ILE A 37 -7.11 -0.22 9.31
C ILE A 37 -5.99 -0.91 10.07
N ASN A 38 -4.72 -0.62 9.75
CA ASN A 38 -3.58 -1.21 10.43
C ASN A 38 -3.49 -0.75 11.90
N LEU A 39 -3.82 0.51 12.17
CA LEU A 39 -3.89 1.04 13.53
C LEU A 39 -4.98 0.33 14.35
N PHE A 40 -6.14 0.05 13.74
CA PHE A 40 -7.19 -0.72 14.38
C PHE A 40 -6.78 -2.18 14.62
N LYS A 41 -5.94 -2.77 13.77
CA LYS A 41 -5.44 -4.15 13.94
C LYS A 41 -4.38 -4.29 15.02
N LEU A 42 -3.62 -3.24 15.32
CA LEU A 42 -2.55 -3.25 16.32
C LEU A 42 -2.99 -3.75 17.70
N PRO A 43 -4.09 -3.26 18.33
CA PRO A 43 -4.52 -3.75 19.64
C PRO A 43 -4.90 -5.23 19.64
N PHE A 44 -5.50 -5.75 18.57
CA PHE A 44 -5.79 -7.19 18.47
C PHE A 44 -4.52 -8.02 18.32
N THR A 45 -3.54 -7.50 17.57
CA THR A 45 -2.26 -8.20 17.35
C THR A 45 -1.44 -8.26 18.65
N LEU A 46 -1.51 -7.21 19.48
CA LEU A 46 -0.95 -7.18 20.83
C LEU A 46 -1.73 -8.10 21.80
N GLY A 47 -3.06 -8.04 21.77
CA GLY A 47 -3.93 -8.84 22.65
C GLY A 47 -3.89 -10.35 22.36
N LEU A 48 -3.54 -10.75 21.14
CA LEU A 48 -3.31 -12.14 20.76
C LEU A 48 -1.90 -12.65 21.09
N GLY A 49 -1.03 -11.82 21.68
CA GLY A 49 0.35 -12.19 22.02
C GLY A 49 1.26 -12.40 20.81
N LEU A 50 0.83 -12.00 19.62
CA LEU A 50 1.62 -12.09 18.38
C LEU A 50 2.71 -11.01 18.31
N LEU A 51 2.57 -9.95 19.11
CA LEU A 51 3.54 -8.88 19.30
C LEU A 51 4.01 -8.91 20.76
N ASP A 52 5.19 -9.50 20.98
CA ASP A 52 5.86 -9.52 22.29
C ASP A 52 6.67 -8.24 22.55
N PHE A 53 6.78 -7.80 23.80
CA PHE A 53 7.56 -6.63 24.21
C PHE A 53 9.07 -6.77 23.93
N GLN A 54 9.57 -8.00 23.74
CA GLN A 54 10.94 -8.22 23.26
C GLN A 54 11.14 -7.77 21.79
N SER A 55 10.08 -7.76 20.98
CA SER A 55 10.13 -7.30 19.58
C SER A 55 10.28 -5.79 19.44
N PHE A 56 10.25 -5.03 20.55
CA PHE A 56 10.35 -3.58 20.55
C PHE A 56 11.66 -3.07 19.92
N HIS A 57 12.75 -3.82 20.04
CA HIS A 57 14.02 -3.52 19.36
C HIS A 57 13.91 -3.48 17.83
N TYR A 58 13.02 -4.29 17.25
CA TYR A 58 12.78 -4.30 15.80
C TYR A 58 11.75 -3.25 15.38
N ILE A 59 10.77 -2.94 16.24
CA ILE A 59 9.69 -1.99 15.96
C ILE A 59 10.18 -0.55 16.09
N PHE A 60 11.06 -0.27 17.05
CA PHE A 60 11.56 1.07 17.32
C PHE A 60 12.26 1.74 16.11
N PRO A 61 13.17 1.08 15.37
CA PRO A 61 13.72 1.64 14.13
C PRO A 61 12.73 1.66 12.96
N ALA A 62 11.68 0.83 12.99
CA ALA A 62 10.63 0.84 11.97
C ALA A 62 9.66 2.02 12.11
N LEU A 63 9.42 2.50 13.34
CA LEU A 63 8.58 3.67 13.63
C LEU A 63 8.99 4.93 12.84
N PRO A 64 10.26 5.39 12.85
CA PRO A 64 10.69 6.54 12.06
C PRO A 64 10.81 6.22 10.56
N ALA A 65 10.96 4.96 10.16
CA ALA A 65 11.00 4.58 8.75
C ALA A 65 9.67 4.88 8.02
N VAL A 66 8.54 4.84 8.73
CA VAL A 66 7.21 5.15 8.17
C VAL A 66 7.10 6.59 7.64
N PRO A 67 7.33 7.66 8.45
CA PRO A 67 7.27 9.03 7.95
C PRO A 67 8.36 9.33 6.91
N VAL A 68 9.56 8.75 7.05
CA VAL A 68 10.64 8.90 6.06
C VAL A 68 10.23 8.31 4.71
N GLY A 69 9.69 7.09 4.73
CA GLY A 69 9.16 6.42 3.53
C GLY A 69 8.00 7.19 2.90
N ALA A 70 7.11 7.78 3.72
CA ALA A 70 6.01 8.60 3.23
C ALA A 70 6.49 9.87 2.50
N ILE A 71 7.49 10.57 3.05
CA ILE A 71 8.08 11.77 2.41
C ILE A 71 8.83 11.40 1.13
N ALA A 72 9.64 10.33 1.18
CA ALA A 72 10.37 9.84 0.02
C ALA A 72 9.42 9.40 -1.10
N GLY A 73 8.37 8.65 -0.75
CA GLY A 73 7.31 8.24 -1.66
C GLY A 73 6.61 9.45 -2.29
N ARG A 74 6.19 10.43 -1.48
CA ARG A 74 5.57 11.67 -1.99
C ARG A 74 6.45 12.38 -3.02
N LYS A 75 7.76 12.49 -2.76
CA LYS A 75 8.70 13.12 -3.70
C LYS A 75 8.82 12.33 -5.00
N LEU A 76 8.89 11.00 -4.91
CA LEU A 76 8.96 10.13 -6.08
C LEU A 76 7.69 10.20 -6.94
N ILE A 77 6.52 10.09 -6.33
CA ILE A 77 5.22 10.08 -7.02
C ILE A 77 4.94 11.41 -7.70
N SER A 78 5.40 12.53 -7.13
CA SER A 78 5.24 13.86 -7.74
C SER A 78 5.92 13.98 -9.13
N ARG A 79 6.83 13.06 -9.46
CA ARG A 79 7.52 12.99 -10.76
C ARG A 79 6.88 12.01 -11.74
N ILE A 80 5.89 11.23 -11.30
CA ILE A 80 5.26 10.19 -12.13
C ILE A 80 4.08 10.79 -12.89
N ASN A 81 4.11 10.65 -14.21
CA ASN A 81 2.98 11.02 -15.08
C ASN A 81 1.86 9.97 -14.97
N LEU A 82 0.62 10.43 -15.09
CA LEU A 82 -0.57 9.58 -14.97
C LEU A 82 -0.56 8.43 -15.99
N ASP A 83 -0.14 8.69 -17.23
CA ASP A 83 -0.10 7.68 -18.30
C ASP A 83 0.92 6.57 -18.02
N LEU A 84 2.11 6.94 -17.50
CA LEU A 84 3.14 5.98 -17.13
C LEU A 84 2.68 5.11 -15.96
N PHE A 85 2.05 5.72 -14.97
CA PHE A 85 1.47 5.02 -13.83
C PHE A 85 0.36 4.05 -14.26
N GLN A 86 -0.53 4.47 -15.15
CA GLN A 86 -1.58 3.63 -15.71
C GLN A 86 -1.02 2.45 -16.49
N ASN A 87 -0.06 2.68 -17.40
CA ASN A 87 0.55 1.61 -18.19
C ASN A 87 1.24 0.57 -17.32
N ILE A 88 2.05 0.98 -16.34
CA ILE A 88 2.71 0.06 -15.41
C ILE A 88 1.66 -0.74 -14.63
N THR A 89 0.63 -0.06 -14.11
CA THR A 89 -0.44 -0.73 -13.34
C THR A 89 -1.16 -1.77 -14.19
N LEU A 90 -1.53 -1.45 -15.44
CA LEU A 90 -2.20 -2.36 -16.36
C LEU A 90 -1.34 -3.58 -16.71
N VAL A 91 -0.07 -3.36 -17.06
CA VAL A 91 0.87 -4.45 -17.40
C VAL A 91 1.06 -5.39 -16.20
N THR A 92 1.22 -4.82 -15.01
CA THR A 92 1.41 -5.62 -13.79
C THR A 92 0.13 -6.38 -13.41
N ALA A 93 -1.04 -5.76 -13.55
CA ALA A 93 -2.33 -6.40 -13.31
C ALA A 93 -2.59 -7.54 -14.31
N ALA A 94 -2.28 -7.33 -15.58
CA ALA A 94 -2.38 -8.36 -16.61
C ALA A 94 -1.43 -9.54 -16.32
N ALA A 95 -0.18 -9.27 -15.95
CA ALA A 95 0.78 -10.29 -15.57
C ALA A 95 0.33 -11.09 -14.33
N ALA A 96 -0.24 -10.42 -13.32
CA ALA A 96 -0.79 -11.07 -12.13
C ALA A 96 -2.02 -11.94 -12.48
N GLY A 97 -2.93 -11.44 -13.32
CA GLY A 97 -4.08 -12.20 -13.80
C GLY A 97 -3.69 -13.44 -14.60
N LEU A 98 -2.68 -13.31 -15.47
CA LEU A 98 -2.11 -14.45 -16.19
C LEU A 98 -1.48 -15.46 -15.23
N ASN A 99 -0.74 -15.00 -14.21
CA ASN A 99 -0.16 -15.90 -13.22
C ASN A 99 -1.24 -16.69 -12.46
N LEU A 100 -2.36 -16.07 -12.13
CA LEU A 100 -3.48 -16.71 -11.42
C LEU A 100 -4.25 -17.72 -12.29
N ILE A 101 -4.27 -17.54 -13.60
CA ILE A 101 -4.90 -18.50 -14.53
C ILE A 101 -3.97 -19.69 -14.77
N LEU A 102 -2.67 -19.43 -14.83
CA LEU A 102 -1.65 -20.43 -15.14
C LEU A 102 -1.22 -21.27 -13.91
N ARG A 103 -1.59 -20.86 -12.69
CA ARG A 103 -1.13 -21.45 -11.45
C ARG A 103 -2.24 -21.50 -10.40
#